data_AF-A0A348SCX0-F1
#
_entry.id   AF-A0A348SCX0-F1
#
_cell.length_a   1.000
_cell.length_b   1.000
_cell.length_c   1.000
_cell.angle_alpha   90.00
_cell.angle_beta   90.00
_cell.angle_gamma   90.00
#
_symmetry.space_group_name_H-M   'P 1'
#
loop_
_entity.id
_entity.type
_entity.pdbx_description
1 polymer ?
#
loop_
_entity_poly.entity_id
_entity_poly.type
_entity_poly.pdbx_seq_one_letter_code
_entity_poly.pdbx_strand_id
1 'polypeptide(L)'
;MTDHLCFESYDLPQVPHRLAEEIGGAARLSIRAGGCAFCHMVQDEVASGRRLIHRDPYGAVIAPFASRSAFETWIIPNNHGSDFGDVDTATLRGFAETLQAAVKALRAIGMPPYNLLLHTAPLRERVDLTYHWHWELHPRLRPIGGLELASGIPVVPIAPEEAAAELRRALT
;
A
#
# COMPACT_ATOMS: atom_id res chain seq x y z
N MET A 1 -27.37 -3.75 4.82
CA MET A 1 -26.26 -2.80 4.58
C MET A 1 -26.31 -2.45 3.11
N THR A 2 -26.36 -1.17 2.76
CA THR A 2 -26.31 -0.72 1.38
C THR A 2 -24.94 -1.06 0.78
N ASP A 3 -24.93 -1.77 -0.35
CA ASP A 3 -23.75 -2.01 -1.20
C ASP A 3 -23.32 -0.71 -1.93
N HIS A 4 -23.09 0.35 -1.16
CA HIS A 4 -22.55 1.60 -1.69
C HIS A 4 -21.06 1.67 -1.38
N LEU A 5 -20.28 2.06 -2.39
CA LEU A 5 -18.89 2.44 -2.19
C LEU A 5 -18.87 3.67 -1.28
N CYS A 6 -18.32 3.52 -0.07
CA CYS A 6 -18.16 4.62 0.88
C CYS A 6 -16.68 5.02 0.94
N PHE A 7 -16.44 6.33 0.88
CA PHE A 7 -15.14 6.92 1.18
C PHE A 7 -15.30 7.76 2.44
N GLU A 8 -14.41 7.56 3.40
CA GLU A 8 -14.39 8.31 4.66
C GLU A 8 -13.09 9.11 4.71
N SER A 9 -13.19 10.36 5.15
CA SER A 9 -12.07 11.27 5.34
C SER A 9 -12.12 11.84 6.74
N TYR A 10 -10.98 11.86 7.42
CA TYR A 10 -10.85 12.33 8.80
C TYR A 10 -9.75 13.37 8.87
N ASP A 11 -10.11 14.58 9.32
CA ASP A 11 -9.14 15.63 9.62
C ASP A 11 -8.71 15.52 11.09
N LEU A 12 -7.47 15.11 11.31
CA LEU A 12 -6.92 14.89 12.65
C LEU A 12 -5.92 15.99 13.01
N PRO A 13 -5.93 16.52 14.25
CA PRO A 13 -4.99 17.54 14.69
C PRO A 13 -3.56 17.00 14.92
N GLN A 14 -3.37 15.67 14.90
CA GLN A 14 -2.08 15.01 15.05
C GLN A 14 -1.84 13.96 13.98
N VAL A 15 -0.57 13.72 13.65
CA VAL A 15 -0.15 12.60 12.80
C VAL A 15 -0.38 11.29 13.58
N PRO A 16 -1.15 10.32 13.03
CA PRO A 16 -1.35 9.02 13.67
C PRO A 16 -0.01 8.32 13.92
N HIS A 17 0.10 7.61 15.04
CA HIS A 17 1.35 6.96 15.46
C HIS A 17 1.97 6.08 14.36
N ARG A 18 1.15 5.27 13.67
CA ARG A 18 1.60 4.38 12.60
C ARG A 18 2.19 5.13 11.41
N LEU A 19 1.55 6.23 11.01
CA LEU A 19 2.06 7.10 9.95
C LEU A 19 3.39 7.75 10.37
N ALA A 20 3.51 8.16 11.64
CA ALA A 20 4.77 8.70 12.16
C ALA A 20 5.91 7.65 12.19
N GLU A 21 5.61 6.39 12.54
CA GLU A 21 6.58 5.29 12.48
C GLU A 21 7.06 5.03 11.06
N GLU A 22 6.14 5.04 10.10
CA GLU A 22 6.43 4.86 8.67
C GLU A 22 7.34 5.97 8.13
N ILE A 23 6.99 7.24 8.37
CA ILE A 23 7.80 8.40 8.01
C ILE A 23 9.19 8.32 8.65
N GLY A 24 9.25 7.98 9.93
CA GLY A 24 10.51 7.83 10.67
C GLY A 24 11.36 6.65 10.19
N GLY A 25 10.74 5.57 9.72
CA GLY A 25 11.43 4.42 9.11
C GLY A 25 12.00 4.78 7.74
N ALA A 26 11.20 5.44 6.90
CA ALA A 26 11.61 5.88 5.57
C ALA A 26 12.77 6.90 5.64
N ALA A 27 12.70 7.86 6.58
CA ALA A 27 13.77 8.80 6.84
C ALA A 27 15.07 8.11 7.28
N ARG A 28 15.00 7.10 8.15
CA ARG A 28 16.18 6.32 8.59
C ARG A 28 16.85 5.59 7.43
N LEU A 29 16.08 4.98 6.52
CA LEU A 29 16.65 4.35 5.33
C LEU A 29 17.29 5.41 4.42
N SER A 30 16.61 6.53 4.20
CA SER A 30 17.11 7.63 3.37
C SER A 30 18.46 8.17 3.88
N ILE A 31 18.61 8.33 5.20
CA ILE A 31 19.88 8.71 5.82
C ILE A 31 20.97 7.66 5.58
N ARG A 32 20.63 6.37 5.67
CA ARG A 32 21.60 5.27 5.55
C ARG A 32 22.04 4.99 4.11
N ALA A 33 21.10 5.02 3.17
CA ALA A 33 21.28 4.52 1.81
C ALA A 33 21.07 5.59 0.72
N GLY A 34 20.61 6.79 1.10
CA GLY A 34 20.20 7.83 0.17
C GLY A 34 18.87 7.54 -0.50
N GLY A 35 18.21 8.59 -1.02
CA GLY A 35 16.98 8.46 -1.80
C GLY A 35 15.75 8.04 -0.99
N CYS A 36 14.65 7.79 -1.71
CA CYS A 36 13.35 7.47 -1.12
C CYS A 36 13.23 5.96 -0.85
N ALA A 37 12.78 5.61 0.37
CA ALA A 37 12.67 4.22 0.80
C ALA A 37 11.71 3.39 -0.06
N PHE A 38 10.59 3.98 -0.45
CA PHE A 38 9.57 3.33 -1.26
C PHE A 38 10.03 3.14 -2.70
N CYS A 39 10.79 4.09 -3.26
CA CYS A 39 11.37 3.94 -4.59
C CYS A 39 12.33 2.76 -4.66
N HIS A 40 13.21 2.62 -3.65
CA HIS A 40 14.09 1.45 -3.55
C HIS A 40 13.29 0.15 -3.45
N MET A 41 12.27 0.11 -2.58
CA MET A 41 11.41 -1.05 -2.43
C MET A 41 10.72 -1.42 -3.75
N VAL A 42 10.14 -0.47 -4.48
CA VAL A 42 9.50 -0.74 -5.77
C VAL A 42 10.52 -1.28 -6.78
N GLN A 43 11.73 -0.71 -6.83
CA GLN A 43 12.79 -1.20 -7.71
C GLN A 43 13.16 -2.66 -7.39
N ASP A 44 13.35 -2.98 -6.11
CA ASP A 44 13.70 -4.32 -5.64
C ASP A 44 12.59 -5.33 -5.95
N GLU A 45 11.33 -4.97 -5.70
CA GLU A 45 10.18 -5.87 -5.95
C GLU A 45 9.95 -6.11 -7.43
N VAL A 46 10.15 -5.09 -8.26
CA VAL A 46 10.09 -5.20 -9.71
C VAL A 46 11.20 -6.09 -10.25
N ALA A 47 12.43 -5.93 -9.77
CA ALA A 47 13.57 -6.73 -10.20
C ALA A 47 13.44 -8.20 -9.78
N SER A 48 12.92 -8.43 -8.57
CA SER A 48 12.67 -9.77 -8.00
C SER A 48 11.48 -10.47 -8.66
N GLY A 49 10.38 -9.76 -8.90
CA GLY A 49 9.12 -10.30 -9.44
C GLY A 49 8.37 -11.26 -8.52
N ARG A 50 8.94 -11.62 -7.35
CA ARG A 50 8.33 -12.61 -6.43
C ARG A 50 7.08 -12.08 -5.75
N ARG A 51 7.08 -10.82 -5.31
CA ARG A 51 5.93 -10.17 -4.66
C ARG A 51 5.26 -9.10 -5.51
N LEU A 52 5.67 -8.98 -6.78
CA LEU A 52 5.00 -8.12 -7.76
C LEU A 52 3.69 -8.77 -8.20
N ILE A 53 2.58 -8.04 -8.07
CA ILE A 53 1.24 -8.46 -8.46
C ILE A 53 0.89 -7.90 -9.85
N HIS A 54 1.14 -6.61 -10.06
CA HIS A 54 0.86 -5.93 -11.32
C HIS A 54 1.81 -4.76 -11.51
N ARG A 55 2.08 -4.40 -12.77
CA ARG A 55 2.83 -3.20 -13.12
C ARG A 55 2.36 -2.65 -14.45
N ASP A 56 2.21 -1.35 -14.51
CA ASP A 56 1.90 -0.61 -15.74
C ASP A 56 2.75 0.69 -15.77
N PRO A 57 2.59 1.56 -16.79
CA PRO A 57 3.36 2.80 -16.86
C PRO A 57 3.16 3.77 -15.69
N TYR A 58 2.07 3.67 -14.93
CA TYR A 58 1.70 4.63 -13.89
C TYR A 58 2.07 4.17 -12.48
N GLY A 59 2.01 2.86 -12.21
CA GLY A 59 2.38 2.34 -10.91
C GLY A 59 2.69 0.85 -10.86
N ALA A 60 3.04 0.42 -9.65
CA ALA A 60 3.30 -0.96 -9.29
C ALA A 60 2.36 -1.39 -8.16
N VAL A 61 1.93 -2.65 -8.22
CA VAL A 61 1.12 -3.31 -7.20
C VAL A 61 1.96 -4.44 -6.62
N ILE A 62 2.23 -4.40 -5.32
CA ILE A 62 3.10 -5.36 -4.63
C ILE A 62 2.44 -5.92 -3.37
N ALA A 63 2.81 -7.13 -2.98
CA ALA A 63 2.63 -7.58 -1.60
C ALA A 63 3.86 -7.15 -0.79
N PRO A 64 3.73 -6.32 0.26
CA PRO A 64 4.88 -5.87 1.04
C PRO A 64 5.55 -7.07 1.73
N PHE A 65 6.89 -7.10 1.78
CA PHE A 65 7.62 -8.17 2.47
C PHE A 65 7.18 -8.34 3.94
N ALA A 66 6.87 -7.23 4.61
CA ALA A 66 6.38 -7.21 5.98
C ALA A 66 4.87 -6.96 6.05
N SER A 67 4.07 -7.78 5.35
CA SER A 67 2.61 -7.74 5.43
C SER A 67 2.12 -7.86 6.88
N ARG A 68 1.14 -7.02 7.22
CA ARG A 68 0.41 -6.94 8.49
C ARG A 68 -0.98 -7.56 8.39
N SER A 69 -1.46 -7.84 7.18
CA SER A 69 -2.67 -8.63 6.94
C SER A 69 -2.51 -9.59 5.77
N ALA A 70 -3.33 -10.66 5.78
CA ALA A 70 -3.36 -11.59 4.65
C ALA A 70 -3.76 -10.86 3.38
N PHE A 71 -2.99 -11.06 2.30
CA PHE A 71 -3.21 -10.40 1.00
C PHE A 71 -3.15 -8.87 1.06
N GLU A 72 -2.44 -8.29 2.04
CA GLU A 72 -2.08 -6.88 2.03
C GLU A 72 -1.38 -6.54 0.72
N THR A 73 -1.82 -5.46 0.09
CA THR A 73 -1.33 -5.03 -1.22
C THR A 73 -1.06 -3.55 -1.20
N TRP A 74 0.11 -3.13 -1.64
CA TRP A 74 0.47 -1.72 -1.78
C TRP A 74 0.43 -1.33 -3.26
N ILE A 75 -0.18 -0.18 -3.55
CA ILE A 75 -0.30 0.42 -4.88
C ILE A 75 0.50 1.71 -4.88
N ILE A 76 1.66 1.68 -5.54
CA ILE A 76 2.68 2.73 -5.43
C ILE A 76 2.92 3.34 -6.82
N PRO A 77 2.94 4.66 -6.96
CA PRO A 77 3.28 5.33 -8.22
C PRO A 77 4.70 4.99 -8.69
N ASN A 78 4.90 4.96 -10.00
CA ASN A 78 6.24 4.81 -10.56
C ASN A 78 7.08 6.09 -10.41
N ASN A 79 6.42 7.25 -10.45
CA ASN A 79 7.05 8.55 -10.29
C ASN A 79 7.00 8.95 -8.82
N HIS A 80 8.15 9.33 -8.27
CA HIS A 80 8.25 9.77 -6.89
C HIS A 80 7.39 11.02 -6.63
N GLY A 81 6.57 10.95 -5.57
CA GLY A 81 5.88 12.08 -4.98
C GLY A 81 5.55 11.79 -3.52
N SER A 82 5.80 12.74 -2.62
CA SER A 82 5.51 12.60 -1.18
C SER A 82 4.03 12.84 -0.86
N ASP A 83 3.42 13.80 -1.55
CA ASP A 83 2.03 14.21 -1.33
C ASP A 83 1.13 13.84 -2.54
N PHE A 84 0.05 13.13 -2.25
CA PHE A 84 -1.03 12.83 -3.19
C PHE A 84 -1.75 14.09 -3.67
N GLY A 85 -1.82 15.13 -2.83
CA GLY A 85 -2.47 16.41 -3.16
C GLY A 85 -1.78 17.18 -4.30
N ASP A 86 -0.50 16.91 -4.55
CA ASP A 86 0.30 17.59 -5.57
C ASP A 86 0.26 16.91 -6.94
N VAL A 87 -0.43 15.77 -7.05
CA VAL A 87 -0.45 14.96 -8.28
C VAL A 87 -1.39 15.57 -9.32
N ASP A 88 -0.91 15.73 -10.55
CA ASP A 88 -1.71 16.27 -11.64
C ASP A 88 -2.81 15.29 -12.10
N THR A 89 -3.88 15.84 -12.67
CA THR A 89 -5.05 15.06 -13.08
C THR A 89 -4.76 14.03 -14.18
N ALA A 90 -3.78 14.27 -15.06
CA ALA A 90 -3.45 13.32 -16.11
C ALA A 90 -2.75 12.09 -15.53
N THR A 91 -1.79 12.31 -14.61
CA THR A 91 -1.14 11.24 -13.85
C THR A 91 -2.14 10.46 -13.00
N LEU A 92 -3.05 11.14 -12.29
CA LEU A 92 -4.10 10.48 -11.50
C LEU A 92 -5.02 9.59 -12.35
N ARG A 93 -5.36 10.02 -13.56
CA ARG A 93 -6.21 9.23 -14.47
C ARG A 93 -5.52 7.93 -14.90
N GLY A 94 -4.23 7.99 -15.18
CA GLY A 94 -3.46 6.80 -15.49
C GLY A 94 -3.31 5.87 -14.29
N PHE A 95 -2.97 6.42 -13.13
CA PHE A 95 -2.83 5.66 -11.89
C PHE A 95 -4.13 4.96 -11.44
N ALA A 96 -5.29 5.50 -11.84
CA ALA A 96 -6.58 4.84 -11.60
C ALA A 96 -6.64 3.43 -12.23
N GLU A 97 -5.95 3.19 -13.35
CA GLU A 97 -5.87 1.85 -13.96
C GLU A 97 -5.10 0.87 -13.06
N THR A 98 -3.98 1.32 -12.48
CA THR A 98 -3.17 0.54 -11.53
C THR A 98 -3.98 0.18 -10.29
N LEU A 99 -4.70 1.15 -9.73
CA LEU A 99 -5.57 0.93 -8.58
C LEU A 99 -6.70 -0.07 -8.89
N GLN A 100 -7.33 0.07 -10.06
CA GLN A 100 -8.35 -0.88 -10.51
C GLN A 100 -7.79 -2.28 -10.70
N ALA A 101 -6.56 -2.43 -11.21
CA ALA A 101 -5.90 -3.73 -11.32
C ALA A 101 -5.70 -4.37 -9.94
N ALA A 102 -5.25 -3.61 -8.93
CA ALA A 102 -5.11 -4.11 -7.56
C ALA A 102 -6.45 -4.62 -6.98
N VAL A 103 -7.54 -3.87 -7.17
CA VAL A 103 -8.88 -4.28 -6.71
C VAL A 103 -9.39 -5.50 -7.49
N LYS A 104 -9.16 -5.57 -8.81
CA LYS A 104 -9.51 -6.73 -9.64
C LYS A 104 -8.78 -7.99 -9.18
N ALA A 105 -7.53 -7.88 -8.73
CA ALA A 105 -6.74 -9.01 -8.24
C ALA A 105 -7.41 -9.73 -7.05
N LEU A 106 -8.21 -9.02 -6.24
CA LEU A 106 -8.99 -9.61 -5.14
C LEU A 106 -10.03 -10.65 -5.61
N ARG A 107 -10.39 -10.69 -6.90
CA ARG A 107 -11.26 -11.74 -7.45
C ARG A 107 -10.67 -13.13 -7.29
N ALA A 108 -9.34 -13.26 -7.27
CA ALA A 108 -8.66 -14.54 -7.05
C ALA A 108 -9.02 -15.18 -5.71
N ILE A 109 -9.36 -14.35 -4.72
CA ILE A 109 -9.71 -14.76 -3.36
C ILE A 109 -11.19 -14.54 -3.04
N GLY A 110 -12.04 -14.47 -4.08
CA GLY A 110 -13.50 -14.36 -3.93
C GLY A 110 -14.03 -12.97 -3.61
N MET A 111 -13.25 -11.90 -3.84
CA MET A 111 -13.66 -10.50 -3.60
C MET A 111 -14.18 -10.26 -2.17
N PRO A 112 -13.37 -10.51 -1.13
CA PRO A 112 -13.78 -10.26 0.25
C PRO A 112 -14.01 -8.77 0.49
N PRO A 113 -14.72 -8.39 1.57
CA PRO A 113 -14.72 -7.01 2.04
C PRO A 113 -13.29 -6.54 2.28
N TYR A 114 -12.96 -5.31 1.89
CA TYR A 114 -11.62 -4.75 2.04
C TYR A 114 -11.67 -3.32 2.57
N ASN A 115 -10.54 -2.85 3.08
CA ASN A 115 -10.29 -1.45 3.34
C ASN A 115 -9.25 -0.93 2.35
N LEU A 116 -9.41 0.31 1.89
CA LEU A 116 -8.48 1.00 1.03
C LEU A 116 -8.04 2.28 1.75
N LEU A 117 -6.74 2.43 2.00
CA LEU A 117 -6.17 3.51 2.79
C LEU A 117 -5.16 4.30 1.96
N LEU A 118 -5.25 5.63 2.01
CA LEU A 118 -4.25 6.52 1.40
C LEU A 118 -3.19 6.88 2.43
N HIS A 119 -1.93 6.64 2.09
CA HIS A 119 -0.78 7.13 2.83
C HIS A 119 -0.17 8.26 2.01
N THR A 120 -0.15 9.47 2.58
CA THR A 120 0.36 10.69 1.94
C THR A 120 1.11 11.55 2.95
N ALA A 121 1.95 12.46 2.48
CA ALA A 121 2.67 13.41 3.33
C ALA A 121 1.71 14.14 4.29
N PRO A 122 2.01 14.21 5.60
CA PRO A 122 1.21 15.01 6.51
C PRO A 122 1.35 16.50 6.20
N LEU A 123 0.29 17.26 6.50
CA LEU A 123 0.26 18.69 6.26
C LEU A 123 1.41 19.40 6.98
N ARG A 124 2.17 20.22 6.25
CA ARG A 124 3.31 21.02 6.74
C ARG A 124 4.56 20.23 7.16
N GLU A 125 4.59 18.92 6.94
CA GLU A 125 5.79 18.11 7.14
C GLU A 125 6.68 18.15 5.89
N ARG A 126 8.01 18.22 6.08
CA ARG A 126 8.97 18.23 4.97
C ARG A 126 9.56 16.83 4.79
N VAL A 127 8.84 16.01 4.01
CA VAL A 127 9.18 14.60 3.78
C VAL A 127 9.41 14.30 2.30
N ASP A 128 9.62 15.33 1.48
CA ASP A 128 9.65 15.27 0.01
C ASP A 128 10.70 14.33 -0.56
N LEU A 129 11.82 14.15 0.14
CA LEU A 129 12.92 13.29 -0.31
C LEU A 129 12.87 11.88 0.30
N THR A 130 12.09 11.70 1.36
CA THR A 130 12.13 10.51 2.20
C THR A 130 10.87 9.67 2.09
N TYR A 131 9.76 10.26 1.68
CA TYR A 131 8.43 9.64 1.67
C TYR A 131 7.83 9.57 0.27
N HIS A 132 6.94 8.59 0.05
CA HIS A 132 6.25 8.38 -1.21
C HIS A 132 4.81 8.00 -0.90
N TRP A 133 3.87 8.80 -1.41
CA TRP A 133 2.46 8.46 -1.24
C TRP A 133 2.15 7.12 -1.93
N HIS A 134 1.22 6.37 -1.35
CA HIS A 134 0.75 5.11 -1.90
C HIS A 134 -0.60 4.76 -1.30
N TRP A 135 -1.26 3.77 -1.90
CA TRP A 135 -2.46 3.18 -1.31
C TRP A 135 -2.14 1.81 -0.72
N GLU A 136 -2.76 1.51 0.41
CA GLU A 136 -2.76 0.18 1.00
C GLU A 136 -4.16 -0.44 0.89
N LEU A 137 -4.21 -1.68 0.40
CA LEU A 137 -5.42 -2.48 0.26
C LEU A 137 -5.34 -3.64 1.25
N HIS A 138 -6.32 -3.73 2.14
CA HIS A 138 -6.39 -4.72 3.23
C HIS A 138 -7.67 -5.56 3.13
N PRO A 139 -7.60 -6.77 2.55
CA PRO A 139 -8.69 -7.73 2.55
C PRO A 139 -9.04 -8.23 3.96
N ARG A 140 -10.32 -8.23 4.31
CA ARG A 140 -10.84 -8.68 5.61
C ARG A 140 -11.33 -10.13 5.52
N LEU A 141 -10.38 -11.07 5.56
CA LEU A 141 -10.65 -12.51 5.43
C LEU A 141 -11.02 -13.20 6.75
N ARG A 142 -10.60 -12.64 7.89
CA ARG A 142 -10.91 -13.19 9.20
C ARG A 142 -11.05 -12.08 10.25
N PRO A 143 -11.79 -12.33 11.35
CA PRO A 143 -11.80 -11.46 12.51
C PRO A 143 -10.39 -11.31 13.12
N ILE A 144 -10.15 -10.16 13.75
CA ILE A 144 -8.93 -9.92 14.54
C ILE A 144 -8.98 -10.81 15.79
N GLY A 145 -7.93 -11.60 16.03
CA GLY A 145 -7.83 -12.49 17.18
C GLY A 145 -7.39 -11.79 18.47
N GLY A 146 -7.42 -12.53 19.58
CA GLY A 146 -7.07 -12.01 20.90
C GLY A 146 -5.61 -11.56 21.04
N LEU A 147 -4.68 -12.24 20.36
CA LEU A 147 -3.26 -11.84 20.37
C LEU A 147 -3.07 -10.51 19.64
N GLU A 148 -3.64 -10.38 18.43
CA GLU A 148 -3.54 -9.15 17.65
C GLU A 148 -4.19 -7.97 18.41
N LEU A 149 -5.34 -8.19 19.06
CA LEU A 149 -6.00 -7.18 19.89
C LEU A 149 -5.18 -6.78 21.13
N ALA A 150 -4.60 -7.74 21.84
CA ALA A 150 -3.91 -7.48 23.10
C ALA A 150 -2.51 -6.89 22.90
N SER A 151 -1.82 -7.24 21.81
CA SER A 151 -0.42 -6.88 21.58
C SER A 151 -0.19 -5.92 20.43
N GLY A 152 -1.14 -5.78 19.51
CA GLY A 152 -0.95 -5.07 18.24
C GLY A 152 -0.07 -5.82 17.23
N ILE A 153 0.43 -7.01 17.56
CA ILE A 153 1.27 -7.82 16.67
C ILE A 153 0.37 -8.59 15.69
N PRO A 154 0.51 -8.38 14.37
CA PRO A 154 -0.29 -9.11 13.39
C PRO A 154 0.14 -10.57 13.30
N VAL A 155 -0.83 -11.48 13.18
CA VAL A 155 -0.59 -12.84 12.73
C VAL A 155 -0.94 -12.90 11.24
N VAL A 156 -0.04 -13.38 10.38
CA VAL A 156 -0.33 -13.49 8.94
C VAL A 156 -0.11 -14.94 8.50
N PRO A 157 -1.17 -15.66 8.08
CA PRO A 157 -1.12 -17.11 7.82
C PRO A 157 -0.61 -17.46 6.42
N ILE A 158 -0.26 -16.46 5.62
CA ILE A 158 0.18 -16.62 4.24
C ILE A 158 1.44 -15.79 4.02
N ALA A 159 2.44 -16.36 3.35
CA ALA A 159 3.63 -15.61 2.97
C ALA A 159 3.29 -14.57 1.89
N PRO A 160 3.92 -13.38 1.88
CA PRO A 160 3.63 -12.35 0.89
C PRO A 160 3.93 -12.81 -0.55
N GLU A 161 4.92 -13.69 -0.76
CA GLU A 161 5.18 -14.31 -2.07
C GLU A 161 4.01 -15.18 -2.56
N GLU A 162 3.44 -15.98 -1.67
CA GLU A 162 2.28 -16.83 -1.99
C GLU A 162 1.04 -15.98 -2.24
N ALA A 163 0.82 -14.95 -1.41
CA ALA A 163 -0.27 -14.00 -1.60
C ALA A 163 -0.18 -13.28 -2.96
N ALA A 164 1.02 -12.81 -3.33
CA ALA A 164 1.23 -12.17 -4.63
C ALA A 164 1.04 -13.14 -5.80
N ALA A 165 1.46 -14.40 -5.67
CA ALA A 165 1.26 -15.42 -6.70
C ALA A 165 -0.23 -15.75 -6.89
N GLU A 166 -1.00 -15.83 -5.81
CA GLU A 166 -2.44 -16.09 -5.87
C GLU A 166 -3.21 -14.91 -6.50
N LEU A 167 -2.95 -13.68 -6.05
CA LEU A 167 -3.63 -12.47 -6.55
C LEU A 167 -3.40 -12.25 -8.05
N ARG A 168 -2.21 -12.60 -8.56
CA ARG A 168 -1.90 -12.52 -10.00
C ARG A 168 -2.83 -13.34 -10.88
N ARG A 169 -3.37 -14.46 -10.37
CA ARG A 169 -4.22 -15.37 -11.16
C ARG A 169 -5.49 -14.72 -11.69
N ALA A 170 -5.95 -13.62 -11.07
CA ALA A 170 -7.13 -12.87 -11.52
C ALA A 170 -6.81 -11.79 -12.55
N LEU A 171 -5.54 -11.54 -12.85
CA LEU A 171 -5.08 -10.53 -13.81
C LEU A 171 -4.52 -11.13 -15.11
N THR A 172 -4.15 -12.41 -15.09
CA THR A 172 -3.92 -13.26 -16.27
C THR A 172 -5.22 -13.72 -16.90
#